data_AF-A0A452Y9A3-F1
#
_entry.id   AF-A0A452Y9A3-F1
#
_cell.length_a   1.000
_cell.length_b   1.000
_cell.length_c   1.000
_cell.angle_alpha   90.00
_cell.angle_beta   90.00
_cell.angle_gamma   90.00
#
_symmetry.space_group_name_H-M   'P 1'
#
loop_
_entity.id
_entity.type
_entity.pdbx_description
1 polymer ?
#
loop_
_entity_poly.entity_id
_entity_poly.type
_entity_poly.pdbx_seq_one_letter_code
_entity_poly.pdbx_strand_id
1 'polypeptide(L)'
;PASTSLLFSHVTSTYRRRTRPRRSPIFPPEMTTEGLVPITRDYLARYYDKYPLPPIPDGVTALAARLRALSAELAAASPFSPEEEHLEQEASVVPAHKIDENMWKNREQMEEILFLLNKSRRPVALQQKSTPEDAEIVSTLDDCETKLKEMLKKLEQFQLKNADNVFNTVMTYMPQDFRGTLIRQQRERSERNKQAEVDAVVSAGGSIHDRYALLWKQQMDRFFSFHLSVYKFSLSINL
;
A
#
# COMPACT_ATOMS: atom_id res chain seq x y z
N PRO A 1 20.44 -12.21 77.65
CA PRO A 1 19.89 -10.97 77.06
C PRO A 1 19.07 -11.28 75.79
N ALA A 2 17.73 -11.26 75.92
CA ALA A 2 16.69 -11.33 74.87
C ALA A 2 16.74 -12.57 73.93
N SER A 3 15.67 -13.29 73.57
CA SER A 3 14.23 -13.07 73.64
C SER A 3 13.52 -14.33 73.11
N THR A 4 12.34 -14.68 73.69
CA THR A 4 11.13 -15.20 73.00
C THR A 4 11.21 -16.60 72.32
N SER A 5 10.70 -17.72 72.86
CA SER A 5 9.29 -18.19 72.96
C SER A 5 8.61 -18.31 71.56
N LEU A 6 7.84 -19.30 71.09
CA LEU A 6 7.01 -20.41 71.59
C LEU A 6 6.83 -21.41 70.42
N LEU A 7 6.92 -22.72 70.64
CA LEU A 7 5.79 -23.67 70.73
C LEU A 7 4.81 -23.73 69.54
N PHE A 8 4.82 -24.89 68.89
CA PHE A 8 3.80 -25.43 67.99
C PHE A 8 2.38 -25.23 68.54
N SER A 9 1.47 -24.70 67.73
CA SER A 9 0.04 -25.03 67.83
C SER A 9 -0.59 -25.00 66.45
N HIS A 10 -1.20 -26.14 66.11
CA HIS A 10 -2.11 -26.28 64.98
C HIS A 10 -3.33 -25.39 65.20
N VAL A 11 -3.54 -24.42 64.31
CA VAL A 11 -4.84 -23.77 64.12
C VAL A 11 -5.37 -24.19 62.76
N THR A 12 -6.40 -25.03 62.80
CA THR A 12 -7.26 -25.39 61.68
C THR A 12 -8.01 -24.15 61.19
N SER A 13 -7.54 -23.54 60.10
CA SER A 13 -8.28 -22.50 59.40
C SER A 13 -9.13 -23.13 58.29
N THR A 14 -10.44 -23.16 58.52
CA THR A 14 -11.45 -23.56 57.55
C THR A 14 -11.58 -22.49 56.46
N TYR A 15 -10.78 -22.62 55.39
CA TYR A 15 -10.99 -21.80 54.20
C TYR A 15 -12.22 -22.29 53.44
N ARG A 16 -13.39 -21.78 53.84
CA ARG A 16 -14.66 -21.93 53.12
C ARG A 16 -14.50 -21.24 51.76
N ARG A 17 -14.25 -22.01 50.69
CA ARG A 17 -14.32 -21.50 49.30
C ARG A 17 -15.69 -20.85 49.10
N ARG A 18 -15.71 -19.51 49.04
CA ARG A 18 -16.86 -18.77 48.50
C ARG A 18 -16.93 -19.08 47.01
N THR A 19 -17.75 -20.05 46.63
CA THR A 19 -18.20 -20.19 45.25
C THR A 19 -18.97 -18.93 44.90
N ARG A 20 -18.36 -18.03 44.14
CA ARG A 20 -19.09 -16.94 43.48
C ARG A 20 -20.13 -17.61 42.55
N PRO A 21 -21.40 -17.19 42.57
CA PRO A 21 -22.34 -17.66 41.57
C PRO A 21 -21.81 -17.26 40.20
N ARG A 22 -21.76 -18.24 39.30
CA ARG A 22 -21.40 -18.05 37.88
C ARG A 22 -22.41 -17.04 37.33
N ARG A 23 -22.00 -15.78 37.14
CA ARG A 23 -22.80 -14.84 36.34
C ARG A 23 -22.85 -15.44 34.95
N SER A 24 -24.04 -15.81 34.50
CA SER A 24 -24.32 -16.09 33.10
C SER A 24 -23.72 -14.96 32.26
N PRO A 25 -23.07 -15.25 31.12
CA PRO A 25 -22.70 -14.20 30.20
C PRO A 25 -23.99 -13.46 29.85
N ILE A 26 -24.04 -12.17 30.17
CA ILE A 26 -25.05 -11.29 29.60
C ILE A 26 -24.61 -11.15 28.14
N PHE A 27 -25.09 -12.04 27.28
CA PHE A 27 -25.01 -11.80 25.85
C PHE A 27 -25.85 -10.55 25.57
N PRO A 28 -25.34 -9.59 24.79
CA PRO A 28 -26.19 -8.52 24.28
C PRO A 28 -27.38 -9.15 23.53
N PRO A 29 -28.55 -8.50 23.49
CA PRO A 29 -29.69 -9.00 22.74
C PRO A 29 -29.25 -9.31 21.31
N GLU A 30 -29.69 -10.46 20.78
CA GLU A 30 -29.44 -10.87 19.41
C GLU A 30 -29.69 -9.66 18.49
N MET A 31 -28.67 -9.22 17.75
CA MET A 31 -28.85 -8.19 16.75
C MET A 31 -29.79 -8.76 15.69
N THR A 32 -31.05 -8.34 15.73
CA THR A 32 -32.06 -8.71 14.73
C THR A 32 -31.54 -8.27 13.37
N THR A 33 -31.32 -9.23 12.46
CA THR A 33 -30.91 -8.98 11.08
C THR A 33 -32.08 -8.49 10.21
N GLU A 34 -33.28 -8.37 10.80
CA GLU A 34 -34.45 -7.78 10.16
C GLU A 34 -34.14 -6.35 9.67
N GLY A 35 -34.22 -6.16 8.35
CA GLY A 35 -33.94 -4.90 7.68
C GLY A 35 -32.48 -4.68 7.26
N LEU A 36 -31.55 -5.55 7.65
CA LEU A 36 -30.17 -5.49 7.16
C LEU A 36 -30.07 -6.13 5.78
N VAL A 37 -29.82 -5.31 4.76
CA VAL A 37 -29.58 -5.78 3.39
C VAL A 37 -28.07 -5.90 3.18
N PRO A 38 -27.57 -7.05 2.65
CA PRO A 38 -26.15 -7.19 2.36
C PRO A 38 -25.70 -6.12 1.35
N ILE A 39 -24.51 -5.56 1.58
CA ILE A 39 -23.87 -4.68 0.59
C ILE A 39 -23.46 -5.55 -0.60
N THR A 40 -24.27 -5.52 -1.65
CA THR A 40 -23.98 -6.27 -2.88
C THR A 40 -23.07 -5.48 -3.80
N ARG A 41 -22.40 -6.19 -4.72
CA ARG A 41 -21.64 -5.55 -5.80
C ARG A 41 -22.51 -4.59 -6.62
N ASP A 42 -23.75 -4.96 -6.89
CA ASP A 42 -24.68 -4.12 -7.65
C ASP A 42 -25.10 -2.87 -6.87
N TYR A 43 -25.30 -2.99 -5.56
CA TYR A 43 -25.56 -1.84 -4.68
C TYR A 43 -24.40 -0.84 -4.71
N LEU A 44 -23.16 -1.35 -4.61
CA LEU A 44 -21.96 -0.50 -4.72
C LEU A 44 -21.82 0.11 -6.12
N ALA A 45 -22.07 -0.65 -7.19
CA ALA A 45 -22.03 -0.13 -8.55
C ALA A 45 -22.99 1.07 -8.73
N ARG A 46 -24.24 0.93 -8.26
CA ARG A 46 -25.24 2.01 -8.27
C ARG A 46 -24.84 3.23 -7.44
N TYR A 47 -24.06 3.03 -6.38
CA TYR A 47 -23.51 4.14 -5.61
C TYR A 47 -22.46 4.91 -6.42
N TYR A 48 -21.58 4.20 -7.14
CA TYR A 48 -20.55 4.80 -7.98
C TYR A 48 -21.09 5.45 -9.26
N ASP A 49 -22.28 5.06 -9.75
CA ASP A 49 -22.95 5.73 -10.86
C ASP A 49 -23.18 7.24 -10.61
N LYS A 50 -23.20 7.66 -9.33
CA LYS A 50 -23.31 9.08 -8.92
C LYS A 50 -22.04 9.89 -9.18
N TYR A 51 -20.91 9.22 -9.40
CA TYR A 51 -19.59 9.81 -9.55
C TYR A 51 -18.96 9.37 -10.88
N PRO A 52 -19.56 9.75 -12.04
CA PRO A 52 -19.04 9.36 -13.34
C PRO A 52 -17.63 9.92 -13.53
N LEU A 53 -16.71 9.05 -13.92
CA LEU A 53 -15.38 9.49 -14.35
C LEU A 53 -15.45 9.87 -15.83
N PRO A 54 -14.81 10.98 -16.25
CA PRO A 54 -14.72 11.32 -17.65
C PRO A 54 -14.02 10.18 -18.42
N PRO A 55 -14.46 9.87 -19.64
CA PRO A 55 -13.78 8.87 -20.46
C PRO A 55 -12.34 9.31 -20.74
N ILE A 56 -11.46 8.33 -20.93
CA ILE A 56 -10.09 8.60 -21.35
C ILE A 56 -10.15 9.28 -22.72
N PRO A 57 -9.43 10.40 -22.94
CA PRO A 57 -9.44 11.08 -24.23
C PRO A 57 -8.99 10.15 -25.36
N ASP A 58 -9.68 10.19 -26.50
CA ASP A 58 -9.42 9.30 -27.65
C ASP A 58 -7.97 9.37 -28.15
N GLY A 59 -7.35 10.55 -28.01
CA GLY A 59 -5.95 10.77 -28.38
C GLY A 59 -4.95 9.96 -27.56
N VAL A 60 -5.29 9.50 -26.36
CA VAL A 60 -4.36 8.76 -25.48
C VAL A 60 -3.99 7.40 -26.09
N THR A 61 -4.97 6.66 -26.62
CA THR A 61 -4.72 5.36 -27.24
C THR A 61 -3.87 5.52 -28.50
N ALA A 62 -4.13 6.56 -29.31
CA ALA A 62 -3.33 6.87 -30.49
C ALA A 62 -1.89 7.27 -30.13
N LEU A 63 -1.71 8.09 -29.09
CA LEU A 63 -0.38 8.47 -28.59
C LEU A 63 0.39 7.26 -28.04
N ALA A 64 -0.26 6.39 -27.28
CA ALA A 64 0.35 5.16 -26.77
C ALA A 64 0.78 4.23 -27.92
N ALA A 65 -0.04 4.08 -28.96
CA ALA A 65 0.32 3.31 -30.15
C ALA A 65 1.53 3.93 -30.88
N ARG A 66 1.57 5.26 -31.01
CA ARG A 66 2.69 5.96 -31.63
C ARG A 66 3.99 5.81 -30.84
N LEU A 67 3.94 5.89 -29.51
CA LEU A 67 5.11 5.66 -28.65
C LEU A 67 5.65 4.24 -28.81
N ARG A 68 4.78 3.23 -28.89
CA ARG A 68 5.20 1.84 -29.17
C ARG A 68 5.83 1.68 -30.54
N ALA A 69 5.27 2.33 -31.57
CA ALA A 69 5.86 2.31 -32.91
C ALA A 69 7.27 2.92 -32.92
N LEU A 70 7.45 4.06 -32.26
CA LEU A 70 8.77 4.69 -32.11
C LEU A 70 9.76 3.79 -31.34
N SER A 71 9.31 3.11 -30.28
CA SER A 71 10.14 2.14 -29.55
C SER A 71 10.61 1.01 -30.47
N ALA A 72 9.68 0.44 -31.27
CA ALA A 72 10.00 -0.63 -32.21
C ALA A 72 10.97 -0.20 -33.32
N GLU A 73 10.82 1.02 -33.84
CA GLU A 73 11.76 1.60 -34.83
C GLU A 73 13.17 1.77 -34.23
N LEU A 74 13.25 2.26 -32.99
CA LEU A 74 14.52 2.39 -32.27
C LEU A 74 15.17 1.02 -32.01
N ALA A 75 14.38 0.03 -31.59
CA ALA A 75 14.85 -1.34 -31.36
C ALA A 75 15.39 -2.00 -32.63
N ALA A 76 14.80 -1.71 -33.80
CA ALA A 76 15.27 -2.20 -35.08
C ALA A 76 16.63 -1.57 -35.49
N ALA A 77 16.87 -0.31 -35.13
CA ALA A 77 18.14 0.37 -35.38
C ALA A 77 19.23 0.00 -34.36
N SER A 78 18.84 -0.25 -33.11
CA SER A 78 19.72 -0.59 -31.99
C SER A 78 19.03 -1.61 -31.10
N PRO A 79 19.35 -2.92 -31.24
CA PRO A 79 18.75 -3.96 -30.42
C PRO A 79 18.96 -3.72 -28.92
N PHE A 80 17.94 -4.06 -28.13
CA PHE A 80 17.98 -3.95 -26.68
C PHE A 80 19.09 -4.82 -26.06
N SER A 81 19.74 -4.29 -25.04
CA SER A 81 20.52 -5.08 -24.09
C SER A 81 19.61 -5.98 -23.24
N PRO A 82 20.16 -7.02 -22.56
CA PRO A 82 19.35 -7.89 -21.69
C PRO A 82 18.59 -7.14 -20.57
N GLU A 83 19.16 -6.05 -20.06
CA GLU A 83 18.50 -5.21 -19.04
C GLU A 83 17.33 -4.42 -19.65
N GLU A 84 17.50 -3.88 -20.86
CA GLU A 84 16.47 -3.14 -21.58
C GLU A 84 15.34 -4.05 -22.09
N GLU A 85 15.64 -5.31 -22.42
CA GLU A 85 14.64 -6.30 -22.82
C GLU A 85 13.63 -6.56 -21.69
N HIS A 86 14.08 -6.55 -20.43
CA HIS A 86 13.17 -6.65 -19.29
C HIS A 86 12.21 -5.46 -19.19
N LEU A 87 12.72 -4.24 -19.40
CA LEU A 87 11.92 -3.01 -19.38
C LEU A 87 10.90 -2.99 -20.52
N GLU A 88 11.28 -3.44 -21.72
CA GLU A 88 10.36 -3.52 -22.87
C GLU A 88 9.25 -4.56 -22.63
N GLN A 89 9.60 -5.72 -22.05
CA GLN A 89 8.62 -6.71 -21.65
C GLN A 89 7.62 -6.12 -20.64
N GLU A 90 8.11 -5.40 -19.63
CA GLU A 90 7.26 -4.79 -18.62
C GLU A 90 6.37 -3.67 -19.19
N ALA A 91 6.88 -2.83 -20.09
CA ALA A 91 6.12 -1.80 -20.79
C ALA A 91 5.02 -2.37 -21.72
N SER A 92 5.19 -3.62 -22.15
CA SER A 92 4.24 -4.34 -23.00
C SER A 92 3.12 -5.03 -22.22
N VAL A 93 3.22 -5.15 -20.90
CA VAL A 93 2.20 -5.82 -20.06
C VAL A 93 0.90 -5.02 -20.07
N VAL A 94 -0.23 -5.74 -20.10
CA VAL A 94 -1.56 -5.13 -19.97
C VAL A 94 -1.67 -4.48 -18.59
N PRO A 95 -2.02 -3.19 -18.50
CA PRO A 95 -2.14 -2.50 -17.22
C PRO A 95 -3.08 -3.26 -16.26
N ALA A 96 -2.66 -3.38 -14.99
CA ALA A 96 -3.46 -4.06 -13.99
C ALA A 96 -4.85 -3.42 -13.86
N HIS A 97 -5.89 -4.25 -13.79
CA HIS A 97 -7.28 -3.81 -13.66
C HIS A 97 -7.60 -3.35 -12.23
N LYS A 98 -6.91 -3.89 -11.22
CA LYS A 98 -7.14 -3.51 -9.82
C LYS A 98 -6.50 -2.15 -9.54
N ILE A 99 -7.26 -1.24 -8.94
CA ILE A 99 -6.81 0.14 -8.70
C ILE A 99 -5.51 0.21 -7.88
N ASP A 100 -5.40 -0.59 -6.82
CA ASP A 100 -4.21 -0.59 -5.96
C ASP A 100 -2.98 -1.10 -6.70
N GLU A 101 -3.13 -2.17 -7.47
CA GLU A 101 -2.06 -2.76 -8.28
C GLU A 101 -1.63 -1.81 -9.40
N ASN A 102 -2.60 -1.16 -10.05
CA ASN A 102 -2.36 -0.17 -11.09
C ASN A 102 -1.60 1.05 -10.55
N MET A 103 -2.06 1.61 -9.42
CA MET A 103 -1.37 2.74 -8.79
C MET A 103 0.04 2.38 -8.35
N TRP A 104 0.24 1.15 -7.87
CA TRP A 104 1.55 0.64 -7.49
C TRP A 104 2.50 0.57 -8.68
N LYS A 105 2.06 -0.08 -9.76
CA LYS A 105 2.84 -0.25 -10.98
C LYS A 105 3.12 1.07 -11.71
N ASN A 106 2.16 1.98 -11.75
CA ASN A 106 2.39 3.31 -12.33
C ASN A 106 3.50 4.05 -11.56
N ARG A 107 3.52 3.93 -10.23
CA ARG A 107 4.52 4.60 -9.40
C ARG A 107 5.92 4.01 -9.61
N GLU A 108 6.03 2.69 -9.70
CA GLU A 108 7.26 1.96 -10.07
C GLU A 108 7.80 2.44 -11.43
N GLN A 109 6.96 2.39 -12.46
CA GLN A 109 7.33 2.79 -13.82
C GLN A 109 7.73 4.27 -13.91
N MET A 110 7.03 5.16 -13.21
CA MET A 110 7.38 6.58 -13.20
C MET A 110 8.74 6.83 -12.53
N GLU A 111 9.04 6.13 -11.44
CA GLU A 111 10.35 6.22 -10.80
C GLU A 111 11.47 5.64 -11.67
N GLU A 112 11.20 4.54 -12.38
CA GLU A 112 12.14 3.94 -13.33
C GLU A 112 12.43 4.90 -14.49
N ILE A 113 11.40 5.52 -15.08
CA ILE A 113 11.59 6.52 -16.14
C ILE A 113 12.41 7.70 -15.61
N LEU A 114 12.11 8.22 -14.41
CA LEU A 114 12.87 9.32 -13.82
C LEU A 114 14.33 8.94 -13.54
N PHE A 115 14.57 7.69 -13.16
CA PHE A 115 15.91 7.15 -12.98
C PHE A 115 16.68 7.13 -14.31
N LEU A 116 16.08 6.65 -15.38
CA LEU A 116 16.69 6.62 -16.72
C LEU A 116 16.91 8.03 -17.29
N LEU A 117 15.99 8.97 -17.03
CA LEU A 117 16.10 10.37 -17.46
C LEU A 117 17.18 11.17 -16.72
N ASN A 118 17.72 10.65 -15.62
CA ASN A 118 18.70 11.33 -14.80
C ASN A 118 19.92 11.76 -15.63
N LYS A 119 20.35 13.02 -15.45
CA LYS A 119 21.46 13.63 -16.18
C LYS A 119 22.73 12.78 -16.19
N SER A 120 23.08 12.11 -15.09
CA SER A 120 24.29 11.27 -15.00
C SER A 120 24.20 9.99 -15.83
N ARG A 121 22.99 9.56 -16.20
CA ARG A 121 22.71 8.34 -16.96
C ARG A 121 22.48 8.61 -18.45
N ARG A 122 22.40 9.87 -18.86
CA ARG A 122 22.29 10.22 -20.29
C ARG A 122 23.58 9.86 -21.03
N PRO A 123 23.52 9.54 -22.33
CA PRO A 123 24.71 9.46 -23.18
C PRO A 123 25.60 10.70 -23.05
N VAL A 124 26.92 10.52 -23.10
CA VAL A 124 27.91 11.61 -22.92
C VAL A 124 27.69 12.76 -23.89
N ALA A 125 27.30 12.48 -25.14
CA ALA A 125 26.97 13.49 -26.14
C ALA A 125 25.80 14.39 -25.69
N LEU A 126 24.74 13.80 -25.12
CA LEU A 126 23.61 14.55 -24.57
C LEU A 126 23.99 15.31 -23.28
N GLN A 127 24.89 14.78 -22.46
CA GLN A 127 25.38 15.50 -21.28
C GLN A 127 26.16 16.76 -21.67
N GLN A 128 26.98 16.67 -22.71
CA GLN A 128 27.82 17.77 -23.19
C GLN A 128 27.09 18.73 -24.13
N LYS A 129 25.90 18.35 -24.62
CA LYS A 129 25.13 19.10 -25.64
C LYS A 129 26.00 19.42 -26.85
N SER A 130 26.64 18.38 -27.39
CA SER A 130 27.67 18.50 -28.42
C SER A 130 27.15 19.14 -29.73
N THR A 131 25.85 19.01 -30.00
CA THR A 131 25.16 19.62 -31.16
C THR A 131 23.93 20.44 -30.75
N PRO A 132 23.41 21.31 -31.63
CA PRO A 132 22.12 21.98 -31.40
C PRO A 132 20.95 21.00 -31.24
N GLU A 133 20.98 19.88 -31.96
CA GLU A 133 20.00 18.80 -31.88
C GLU A 133 20.04 18.13 -30.50
N ASP A 134 21.23 17.85 -29.97
CA ASP A 134 21.41 17.32 -28.61
C ASP A 134 20.84 18.28 -27.55
N ALA A 135 21.00 19.60 -27.75
CA ALA A 135 20.46 20.60 -26.84
C ALA A 135 18.93 20.62 -26.83
N GLU A 136 18.28 20.45 -27.99
CA GLU A 136 16.82 20.35 -28.11
C GLU A 136 16.28 19.07 -27.47
N ILE A 137 16.95 17.93 -27.72
CA ILE A 137 16.62 16.64 -27.08
C ILE A 137 16.70 16.78 -25.56
N VAL A 138 17.78 17.34 -25.03
CA VAL A 138 17.95 17.56 -23.59
C VAL A 138 16.85 18.45 -23.01
N SER A 139 16.48 19.52 -23.71
CA SER A 139 15.37 20.38 -23.27
C SER A 139 14.06 19.60 -23.17
N THR A 140 13.76 18.78 -24.18
CA THR A 140 12.55 17.95 -24.19
C THR A 140 12.56 16.91 -23.06
N LEU A 141 13.71 16.28 -22.80
CA LEU A 141 13.87 15.32 -21.70
C LEU A 141 13.70 15.99 -20.34
N ASP A 142 14.22 17.21 -20.15
CA ASP A 142 14.07 17.98 -18.90
C ASP A 142 12.60 18.37 -18.66
N ASP A 143 11.85 18.72 -19.71
CA ASP A 143 10.41 18.98 -19.64
C ASP A 143 9.62 17.72 -19.28
N CYS A 144 9.97 16.58 -19.87
CA CYS A 144 9.38 15.27 -19.55
C CYS A 144 9.66 14.88 -18.09
N GLU A 145 10.90 15.03 -17.62
CA GLU A 145 11.30 14.76 -16.24
C GLU A 145 10.48 15.61 -15.26
N THR A 146 10.30 16.89 -15.56
CA THR A 146 9.51 17.81 -14.73
C THR A 146 8.05 17.38 -14.62
N LYS A 147 7.41 17.08 -15.76
CA LYS A 147 6.02 16.60 -15.79
C LYS A 147 5.84 15.28 -15.03
N LEU A 148 6.77 14.34 -15.18
CA LEU A 148 6.74 13.06 -14.47
C LEU A 148 6.90 13.23 -12.96
N LYS A 149 7.80 14.09 -12.50
CA LYS A 149 7.94 14.41 -11.06
C LYS A 149 6.66 15.00 -10.48
N GLU A 150 6.02 15.92 -11.20
CA GLU A 150 4.76 16.51 -10.77
C GLU A 150 3.64 15.47 -10.69
N MET A 151 3.52 14.60 -11.70
CA MET A 151 2.55 13.52 -11.70
C MET A 151 2.80 12.52 -10.57
N LEU A 152 4.05 12.13 -10.33
CA LEU A 152 4.44 11.19 -9.28
C LEU A 152 4.04 11.75 -7.91
N LYS A 153 4.36 13.01 -7.66
CA LYS A 153 3.98 13.71 -6.43
C LYS A 153 2.46 13.75 -6.23
N LYS A 154 1.68 14.00 -7.29
CA LYS A 154 0.21 13.96 -7.21
C LYS A 154 -0.31 12.57 -6.86
N LEU A 155 0.28 11.52 -7.43
CA LEU A 155 -0.08 10.13 -7.15
C LEU A 155 0.21 9.77 -5.68
N GLU A 156 1.39 10.13 -5.17
CA GLU A 156 1.77 9.90 -3.77
C GLU A 156 0.86 10.65 -2.79
N GLN A 157 0.55 11.91 -3.09
CA GLN A 157 -0.39 12.71 -2.28
C GLN A 157 -1.79 12.09 -2.27
N PHE A 158 -2.26 11.58 -3.40
CA PHE A 158 -3.54 10.89 -3.49
C PHE A 158 -3.56 9.65 -2.59
N GLN A 159 -2.53 8.79 -2.67
CA GLN A 159 -2.44 7.58 -1.87
C GLN A 159 -2.39 7.88 -0.37
N LEU A 160 -1.58 8.86 0.04
CA LEU A 160 -1.48 9.30 1.43
C LEU A 160 -2.82 9.82 1.95
N LYS A 161 -3.47 10.72 1.20
CA LYS A 161 -4.77 11.28 1.58
C LYS A 161 -5.86 10.22 1.65
N ASN A 162 -5.86 9.26 0.73
CA ASN A 162 -6.81 8.15 0.74
C ASN A 162 -6.64 7.27 1.98
N ALA A 163 -5.39 6.93 2.34
CA ALA A 163 -5.09 6.17 3.55
C ALA A 163 -5.56 6.90 4.82
N ASP A 164 -5.36 8.20 4.90
CA ASP A 164 -5.83 9.02 6.03
C ASP A 164 -7.36 9.13 6.07
N ASN A 165 -8.04 9.26 4.93
CA ASN A 165 -9.50 9.29 4.86
C ASN A 165 -10.11 7.98 5.40
N VAL A 166 -9.59 6.83 4.97
CA VAL A 166 -10.03 5.51 5.46
C VAL A 166 -9.80 5.40 6.96
N PHE A 167 -8.60 5.76 7.42
CA PHE A 167 -8.26 5.70 8.84
C PHE A 167 -9.16 6.62 9.69
N ASN A 168 -9.36 7.86 9.25
CA ASN A 168 -10.19 8.84 9.96
C ASN A 168 -11.65 8.42 10.03
N THR A 169 -12.18 7.80 8.97
CA THR A 169 -13.53 7.24 8.96
C THR A 169 -13.70 6.20 10.07
N VAL A 170 -12.73 5.29 10.24
CA VAL A 170 -12.75 4.30 11.34
C VAL A 170 -12.71 4.99 12.70
N MET A 171 -11.91 6.06 12.84
CA MET A 171 -11.80 6.81 14.09
C MET A 171 -13.09 7.58 14.45
N THR A 172 -13.88 8.00 13.45
CA THR A 172 -15.18 8.66 13.69
C THR A 172 -16.15 7.77 14.47
N TYR A 173 -16.08 6.45 14.31
CA TYR A 173 -16.94 5.50 15.02
C TYR A 173 -16.38 5.05 16.39
N MET A 174 -15.17 5.50 16.77
CA MET A 174 -14.54 5.21 18.06
C MET A 174 -14.08 6.49 18.80
N PRO A 175 -14.95 7.49 18.99
CA PRO A 175 -14.56 8.71 19.69
C PRO A 175 -14.24 8.37 21.15
N GLN A 176 -13.06 8.82 21.63
CA GLN A 176 -12.61 8.66 23.02
C GLN A 176 -12.39 7.22 23.49
N ASP A 177 -12.33 6.25 22.58
CA ASP A 177 -12.00 4.87 22.92
C ASP A 177 -10.49 4.67 23.07
N PHE A 178 -10.03 4.13 24.20
CA PHE A 178 -8.61 3.81 24.41
C PHE A 178 -8.08 2.82 23.37
N ARG A 179 -8.95 1.97 22.81
CA ARG A 179 -8.63 1.07 21.69
C ARG A 179 -8.24 1.85 20.44
N GLY A 180 -8.82 3.03 20.21
CA GLY A 180 -8.43 3.93 19.13
C GLY A 180 -6.98 4.39 19.25
N THR A 181 -6.52 4.69 20.47
CA THR A 181 -5.11 5.02 20.75
C THR A 181 -4.19 3.83 20.51
N LEU A 182 -4.57 2.62 20.94
CA LEU A 182 -3.80 1.41 20.70
C LEU A 182 -3.67 1.09 19.21
N ILE A 183 -4.75 1.26 18.44
CA ILE A 183 -4.76 1.08 16.98
C ILE A 183 -3.81 2.08 16.30
N ARG A 184 -3.81 3.35 16.72
CA ARG A 184 -2.86 4.37 16.22
C ARG A 184 -1.41 3.97 16.47
N GLN A 185 -1.07 3.62 17.72
CA GLN A 185 0.28 3.22 18.09
C GLN A 185 0.72 1.94 17.36
N GLN A 186 -0.18 0.98 17.16
CA GLN A 186 0.10 -0.22 16.40
C GLN A 186 0.37 0.11 14.92
N ARG A 187 -0.46 0.96 14.30
CA ARG A 187 -0.23 1.44 12.92
C ARG A 187 1.14 2.12 12.82
N GLU A 188 1.42 3.11 13.66
CA GLU A 188 2.68 3.87 13.62
C GLU A 188 3.91 2.97 13.78
N ARG A 189 3.87 1.99 14.69
CA ARG A 189 4.97 1.02 14.84
C ARG A 189 5.11 0.14 13.61
N SER A 190 3.99 -0.35 13.06
CA SER A 190 4.02 -1.19 11.86
C SER A 190 4.53 -0.42 10.64
N GLU A 191 4.11 0.83 10.44
CA GLU A 191 4.59 1.65 9.33
C GLU A 191 6.09 1.97 9.48
N ARG A 192 6.55 2.28 10.70
CA ARG A 192 7.98 2.50 10.98
C ARG A 192 8.83 1.26 10.66
N ASN A 193 8.38 0.07 11.06
CA ASN A 193 9.11 -1.17 10.77
C ASN A 193 9.17 -1.45 9.26
N LYS A 194 8.04 -1.27 8.55
CA LYS A 194 7.98 -1.46 7.09
C LYS A 194 8.87 -0.47 6.34
N GLN A 195 8.91 0.78 6.79
CA GLN A 195 9.81 1.78 6.24
C GLN A 195 11.28 1.40 6.46
N ALA A 196 11.63 0.88 7.64
CA ALA A 196 12.99 0.42 7.90
C ALA A 196 13.43 -0.74 6.98
N GLU A 197 12.53 -1.65 6.63
CA GLU A 197 12.81 -2.71 5.64
C GLU A 197 13.07 -2.13 4.24
N VAL A 198 12.29 -1.12 3.84
CA VAL A 198 12.48 -0.42 2.57
C VAL A 198 13.82 0.30 2.54
N ASP A 199 14.14 1.03 3.61
CA ASP A 199 15.41 1.74 3.75
C ASP A 199 16.60 0.77 3.71
N ALA A 200 16.45 -0.42 4.31
CA ALA A 200 17.46 -1.48 4.25
C ALA A 200 17.71 -1.95 2.80
N VAL A 201 16.65 -2.21 2.02
CA VAL A 201 16.78 -2.59 0.59
C VAL A 201 17.51 -1.52 -0.20
N VAL A 202 17.11 -0.25 -0.02
CA VAL A 202 17.73 0.88 -0.73
C VAL A 202 19.21 1.03 -0.33
N SER A 203 19.52 0.93 0.97
CA SER A 203 20.89 1.06 1.48
C SER A 203 21.81 -0.08 1.03
N ALA A 204 21.25 -1.26 0.77
CA ALA A 204 21.97 -2.41 0.23
C ALA A 204 22.22 -2.31 -1.29
N GLY A 205 21.75 -1.23 -1.94
CA GLY A 205 21.87 -1.03 -3.38
C GLY A 205 20.80 -1.76 -4.19
N GLY A 206 19.66 -2.12 -3.57
CA GLY A 206 18.53 -2.73 -4.26
C GLY A 206 17.99 -1.85 -5.38
N SER A 207 17.49 -2.49 -6.44
CA SER A 207 16.88 -1.79 -7.58
C SER A 207 15.55 -1.13 -7.20
N ILE A 208 15.06 -0.26 -8.08
CA ILE A 208 13.70 0.29 -7.96
C ILE A 208 12.69 -0.85 -7.94
N HIS A 209 12.86 -1.83 -8.82
CA HIS A 209 12.05 -3.04 -8.85
C HIS A 209 12.03 -3.78 -7.49
N ASP A 210 13.20 -4.02 -6.87
CA ASP A 210 13.28 -4.71 -5.57
C ASP A 210 12.50 -3.99 -4.48
N ARG A 211 12.62 -2.65 -4.44
CA ARG A 211 11.85 -1.83 -3.50
C ARG A 211 10.35 -1.95 -3.76
N TYR A 212 9.91 -1.88 -5.01
CA TYR A 212 8.50 -1.96 -5.37
C TYR A 212 7.92 -3.36 -5.17
N ALA A 213 8.70 -4.42 -5.36
CA ALA A 213 8.34 -5.80 -5.04
C ALA A 213 8.14 -5.99 -3.53
N LEU A 214 9.03 -5.46 -2.69
CA LEU A 214 8.88 -5.49 -1.23
C LEU A 214 7.62 -4.76 -0.78
N LEU A 215 7.41 -3.55 -1.26
CA LEU A 215 6.26 -2.76 -0.86
C LEU A 215 4.93 -3.40 -1.33
N TRP A 216 4.90 -4.00 -2.52
CA TRP A 216 3.75 -4.78 -2.98
C TRP A 216 3.48 -5.99 -2.08
N LYS A 217 4.54 -6.72 -1.69
CA LYS A 217 4.43 -7.81 -0.72
C LYS A 217 3.84 -7.32 0.61
N GLN A 218 4.36 -6.21 1.15
CA GLN A 218 3.83 -5.59 2.37
C GLN A 218 2.36 -5.18 2.25
N GLN A 219 1.90 -4.82 1.04
CA GLN A 219 0.49 -4.53 0.76
C GLN A 219 -0.35 -5.80 0.72
N MET A 220 0.12 -6.86 0.05
CA MET A 220 -0.59 -8.15 -0.01
C MET A 220 -0.72 -8.78 1.38
N ASP A 221 0.31 -8.70 2.21
CA ASP A 221 0.27 -9.19 3.59
C ASP A 221 -0.82 -8.50 4.43
N ARG A 222 -1.12 -7.22 4.16
CA ARG A 222 -2.24 -6.50 4.80
C ARG A 222 -3.58 -7.12 4.38
N PHE A 223 -3.75 -7.40 3.09
CA PHE A 223 -4.97 -8.04 2.57
C PHE A 223 -5.16 -9.45 3.12
N PHE A 224 -4.13 -10.29 3.10
CA PHE A 224 -4.21 -11.66 3.63
C PHE A 224 -4.50 -11.67 5.13
N SER A 225 -3.84 -10.80 5.90
CA SER A 225 -4.10 -10.67 7.34
C SER A 225 -5.54 -10.24 7.64
N PHE A 226 -6.08 -9.29 6.88
CA PHE A 226 -7.47 -8.87 7.00
C PHE A 226 -8.44 -10.02 6.67
N HIS A 227 -8.24 -10.69 5.54
CA HIS A 227 -9.09 -11.80 5.10
C HIS A 227 -9.09 -12.95 6.11
N LEU A 228 -7.92 -13.33 6.62
CA LEU A 228 -7.79 -14.36 7.65
C LEU A 228 -8.50 -13.96 8.95
N SER A 229 -8.47 -12.68 9.31
CA SER A 229 -9.15 -12.15 10.50
C SER A 229 -10.67 -12.19 10.33
N VAL A 230 -11.20 -11.81 9.16
CA VAL A 230 -12.64 -11.90 8.84
C VAL A 230 -13.10 -13.36 8.81
N TYR A 231 -12.32 -14.27 8.22
CA TYR A 231 -12.64 -15.70 8.23
C TYR A 231 -12.65 -16.29 9.64
N LYS A 232 -11.65 -15.98 10.48
CA LYS A 232 -11.63 -16.42 11.88
C LYS A 232 -12.80 -15.86 12.68
N PHE A 233 -13.18 -14.61 12.43
CA PHE A 233 -14.35 -14.00 13.07
C PHE A 233 -15.65 -14.68 12.63
N SER A 234 -15.83 -14.95 11.34
CA SER A 234 -16.99 -15.66 10.80
C SER A 234 -17.11 -17.10 11.33
N LEU A 235 -15.98 -17.80 11.47
CA LEU A 235 -15.93 -19.12 12.11
C LEU A 235 -16.27 -19.07 13.62
N SER A 236 -15.97 -17.97 14.30
CA SER A 236 -16.26 -17.79 15.74
C SER A 236 -17.70 -17.41 16.05
N ILE A 237 -18.48 -16.98 15.05
CA ILE A 237 -19.91 -16.67 15.19
C ILE A 237 -20.79 -17.87 14.81
N ASN A 238 -20.24 -18.83 14.04
CA ASN A 238 -20.94 -20.05 13.63
C ASN A 238 -20.67 -21.26 14.57
N LEU A 239 -20.15 -21.02 15.78
CA LEU A 239 -19.90 -21.98 16.87
C LEU A 239 -20.51 -21.44 18.17
#